data_AF-A0A2N6CII1-F1
#
_entry.id   AF-A0A2N6CII1-F1
#
_cell.length_a   1.000
_cell.length_b   1.000
_cell.length_c   1.000
_cell.angle_alpha   90.00
_cell.angle_beta   90.00
_cell.angle_gamma   90.00
#
_symmetry.space_group_name_H-M   'P 1'
#
loop_
_entity.id
_entity.type
_entity.pdbx_description
1 polymer ?
#
loop_
_entity_poly.entity_id
_entity_poly.type
_entity_poly.pdbx_seq_one_letter_code
_entity_poly.pdbx_strand_id
1 'polypeptide(L)'
;MTNYSVSALARRFAPLLLASMLMAGCASKSPLMSERLDERTGVTITALDLPVTLAREAPDLAYSSRDYAFVGPVEFNRMGQRSYYLWIGMASTVDRSRTREAPPAPVALSILAAGVPLVVELEEWDDGRGQTLYQTNLPVYATYRAAVSLDIIKLLANADTLRIGLEGAAESWHYSTWSGTSQEWLALADWESTLPENREAYTRRR
;
A
#
# COMPACT_ATOMS: atom_id res chain seq x y z
N MET A 1 -3.92 68.95 -25.91
CA MET A 1 -3.01 67.79 -25.93
C MET A 1 -3.71 66.61 -25.29
N THR A 2 -3.72 65.53 -26.06
CA THR A 2 -4.26 64.16 -25.98
C THR A 2 -4.59 63.56 -24.61
N ASN A 3 -5.86 63.13 -24.47
CA ASN A 3 -6.36 62.19 -23.47
C ASN A 3 -5.95 60.75 -23.85
N TYR A 4 -5.41 59.96 -22.93
CA TYR A 4 -5.36 58.50 -23.07
C TYR A 4 -6.11 57.83 -21.91
N SER A 5 -7.27 57.28 -22.26
CA SER A 5 -8.15 56.49 -21.42
C SER A 5 -7.52 55.12 -21.14
N VAL A 6 -7.03 54.92 -19.91
CA VAL A 6 -6.54 53.63 -19.42
C VAL A 6 -7.73 52.85 -18.84
N SER A 7 -8.70 52.48 -19.67
CA SER A 7 -9.84 51.69 -19.16
C SER A 7 -10.51 50.78 -20.20
N ALA A 8 -9.76 50.28 -21.19
CA ALA A 8 -10.34 49.44 -22.25
C ALA A 8 -9.62 48.11 -22.51
N LEU A 9 -8.43 47.86 -21.95
CA LEU A 9 -7.69 46.62 -22.25
C LEU A 9 -7.92 45.50 -21.23
N ALA A 10 -8.23 45.82 -19.97
CA ALA A 10 -8.33 44.82 -18.90
C ALA A 10 -9.65 44.01 -18.92
N ARG A 11 -10.66 44.41 -19.71
CA ARG A 11 -12.01 43.82 -19.65
C ARG A 11 -12.27 42.69 -20.66
N ARG A 12 -11.35 42.41 -21.59
CA ARG A 12 -11.57 41.41 -22.65
C ARG A 12 -10.98 40.02 -22.38
N PHE A 13 -10.15 39.87 -21.35
CA PHE A 13 -9.50 38.58 -21.04
C PHE A 13 -10.07 37.85 -19.80
N ALA A 14 -11.01 38.48 -19.09
CA ALA A 14 -11.67 37.88 -17.92
C ALA A 14 -12.44 36.56 -18.20
N PRO A 15 -13.14 36.35 -19.34
CA PRO A 15 -13.88 35.09 -19.52
C PRO A 15 -12.97 33.92 -19.92
N LEU A 16 -11.75 34.18 -20.40
CA LEU A 16 -10.82 33.12 -20.82
C LEU A 16 -10.10 32.46 -19.62
N LEU A 17 -9.85 33.24 -18.56
CA LEU A 17 -9.23 32.75 -17.32
C LEU A 17 -10.19 31.94 -16.43
N LEU A 18 -11.50 32.17 -16.53
CA LEU A 18 -12.49 31.41 -15.77
C LEU A 18 -12.75 30.02 -16.39
N ALA A 19 -12.59 29.88 -17.71
CA ALA A 19 -12.82 28.62 -18.43
C ALA A 19 -11.72 27.58 -18.20
N SER A 20 -10.48 28.00 -17.90
CA SER A 20 -9.35 27.10 -17.65
C SER A 20 -9.37 26.47 -16.24
N MET A 21 -10.04 27.09 -15.26
CA MET A 21 -10.18 26.53 -13.90
C MET A 21 -11.20 25.39 -13.80
N LEU A 22 -12.12 25.26 -14.76
CA LEU A 22 -13.12 24.17 -14.78
C LEU A 22 -12.59 22.87 -15.38
N MET A 23 -11.38 22.88 -15.95
CA MET A 23 -10.70 21.70 -16.52
C MET A 23 -9.56 21.18 -15.61
N ALA A 24 -9.57 21.51 -14.32
CA ALA A 24 -8.90 20.68 -13.31
C ALA A 24 -9.82 19.48 -12.97
N GLY A 25 -10.24 18.75 -14.00
CA GLY A 25 -10.96 17.49 -13.84
C GLY A 25 -10.01 16.51 -13.18
N CYS A 26 -10.41 16.00 -12.01
CA CYS A 26 -9.69 14.99 -11.26
C CYS A 26 -9.17 13.90 -12.21
N ALA A 27 -7.86 13.87 -12.44
CA ALA A 27 -7.19 12.63 -12.79
C ALA A 27 -7.30 11.74 -11.55
N SER A 28 -8.49 11.16 -11.35
CA SER A 28 -8.70 10.09 -10.39
C SER A 28 -7.88 8.94 -10.91
N LYS A 29 -6.64 8.83 -10.43
CA LYS A 29 -5.83 7.64 -10.58
C LYS A 29 -6.65 6.54 -9.91
N SER A 30 -7.47 5.82 -10.69
CA SER A 30 -8.15 4.64 -10.17
C SER A 30 -7.08 3.78 -9.54
N PRO A 31 -7.28 3.36 -8.30
CA PRO A 31 -6.30 2.51 -7.68
C PRO A 31 -6.20 1.24 -8.53
N LEU A 32 -4.96 0.93 -8.91
CA LEU A 32 -4.60 -0.26 -9.63
C LEU A 32 -4.83 -1.43 -8.66
N MET A 33 -6.01 -2.03 -8.73
CA MET A 33 -6.48 -3.12 -7.88
C MET A 33 -7.02 -4.22 -8.80
N SER A 34 -6.75 -5.45 -8.45
CA SER A 34 -7.21 -6.63 -9.17
C SER A 34 -8.09 -7.49 -8.28
N GLU A 35 -9.18 -7.96 -8.88
CA GLU A 35 -10.10 -8.94 -8.32
C GLU A 35 -9.99 -10.22 -9.17
N ARG A 36 -9.83 -11.37 -8.53
CA ARG A 36 -9.82 -12.67 -9.23
C ARG A 36 -10.59 -13.73 -8.44
N LEU A 37 -11.27 -14.61 -9.15
CA LEU A 37 -11.87 -15.80 -8.57
C LEU A 37 -10.85 -16.96 -8.57
N ASP A 38 -10.58 -17.54 -7.42
CA ASP A 38 -9.94 -18.84 -7.33
C ASP A 38 -10.99 -19.94 -7.55
N GLU A 39 -11.10 -20.42 -8.79
CA GLU A 39 -12.09 -21.43 -9.21
C GLU A 39 -12.03 -22.72 -8.39
N ARG A 40 -10.84 -23.09 -7.87
CA ARG A 40 -10.68 -24.31 -7.07
C ARG A 40 -11.31 -24.16 -5.70
N THR A 41 -11.22 -22.99 -5.09
CA THR A 41 -11.69 -22.76 -3.72
C THR A 41 -12.99 -21.98 -3.64
N GLY A 42 -13.44 -21.37 -4.74
CA GLY A 42 -14.62 -20.50 -4.78
C GLY A 42 -14.42 -19.20 -3.99
N VAL A 43 -13.18 -18.76 -3.81
CA VAL A 43 -12.83 -17.54 -3.07
C VAL A 43 -12.48 -16.45 -4.07
N THR A 44 -13.12 -15.31 -3.92
CA THR A 44 -12.71 -14.08 -4.61
C THR A 44 -11.57 -13.45 -3.82
N ILE A 45 -10.49 -13.14 -4.52
CA ILE A 45 -9.29 -12.51 -3.98
C ILE A 45 -9.23 -11.10 -4.54
N THR A 46 -9.12 -10.11 -3.67
CA THR A 46 -9.02 -8.71 -4.04
C THR A 46 -7.74 -8.13 -3.44
N ALA A 47 -6.86 -7.59 -4.28
CA ALA A 47 -5.59 -7.04 -3.84
C ALA A 47 -5.19 -5.85 -4.73
N LEU A 48 -4.29 -5.00 -4.23
CA LEU A 48 -3.65 -3.99 -5.07
C LEU A 48 -2.76 -4.65 -6.14
N ASP A 49 -2.54 -3.98 -7.27
CA ASP A 49 -1.68 -4.48 -8.34
C ASP A 49 -0.20 -4.37 -7.96
N LEU A 50 0.16 -3.37 -7.14
CA LEU A 50 1.53 -3.16 -6.66
C LEU A 50 1.56 -3.06 -5.13
N PRO A 51 2.53 -3.71 -4.48
CA PRO A 51 2.76 -3.53 -3.05
C PRO A 51 3.53 -2.23 -2.80
N VAL A 52 3.47 -1.74 -1.56
CA VAL A 52 4.39 -0.70 -1.06
C VAL A 52 5.75 -1.35 -0.82
N THR A 53 6.81 -0.69 -1.27
CA THR A 53 8.18 -1.17 -1.06
C THR A 53 8.80 -0.42 0.12
N LEU A 54 9.19 -1.17 1.14
CA LEU A 54 10.02 -0.71 2.24
C LEU A 54 11.45 -1.19 2.01
N ALA A 55 12.43 -0.38 2.38
CA ALA A 55 13.85 -0.74 2.31
C ALA A 55 14.57 -0.41 3.61
N ARG A 56 15.58 -1.22 3.91
CA ARG A 56 16.60 -0.97 4.93
C ARG A 56 17.95 -0.93 4.25
N GLU A 57 18.70 0.13 4.50
CA GLU A 57 20.10 0.18 4.10
C GLU A 57 20.93 -0.71 5.03
N ALA A 58 21.84 -1.49 4.46
CA ALA A 58 22.81 -2.30 5.19
C ALA A 58 24.23 -1.80 4.86
N PRO A 59 24.59 -0.56 5.27
CA PRO A 59 25.84 0.07 4.86
C PRO A 59 27.08 -0.72 5.28
N ASP A 60 26.98 -1.52 6.35
CA ASP A 60 28.07 -2.36 6.88
C ASP A 60 28.44 -3.53 5.97
N LEU A 61 27.59 -3.87 4.98
CA LEU A 61 27.79 -5.01 4.08
C LEU A 61 28.20 -4.60 2.67
N ALA A 62 27.63 -3.53 2.11
CA ALA A 62 28.09 -2.85 0.89
C ALA A 62 27.33 -1.53 0.67
N TYR A 63 27.98 -0.54 0.03
CA TYR A 63 27.44 0.81 -0.21
C TYR A 63 26.08 0.86 -0.95
N SER A 64 25.70 -0.20 -1.67
CA SER A 64 24.44 -0.30 -2.42
C SER A 64 23.55 -1.49 -2.04
N SER A 65 23.95 -2.32 -1.09
CA SER A 65 23.16 -3.48 -0.68
C SER A 65 22.05 -3.08 0.28
N ARG A 66 20.85 -3.61 0.00
CA ARG A 66 19.64 -3.29 0.75
C ARG A 66 18.81 -4.54 1.00
N ASP A 67 18.12 -4.52 2.12
CA ASP A 67 17.02 -5.43 2.38
C ASP A 67 15.72 -4.74 2.02
N TYR A 68 14.79 -5.50 1.45
CA TYR A 68 13.49 -5.02 1.01
C TYR A 68 12.38 -5.82 1.66
N ALA A 69 11.29 -5.13 1.96
CA ALA A 69 10.03 -5.74 2.32
C ALA A 69 8.91 -5.12 1.48
N PHE A 70 8.17 -5.96 0.77
CA PHE A 70 7.00 -5.56 0.01
C PHE A 70 5.77 -5.81 0.85
N VAL A 71 4.92 -4.80 1.03
CA VAL A 71 3.72 -4.89 1.87
C VAL A 71 2.49 -4.49 1.07
N GLY A 72 1.47 -5.33 1.07
CA GLY A 72 0.22 -5.04 0.37
C GLY A 72 -1.01 -5.67 1.04
N PRO A 73 -2.15 -4.97 1.08
CA PRO A 73 -3.37 -5.50 1.66
C PRO A 73 -4.09 -6.44 0.68
N VAL A 74 -4.60 -7.55 1.20
CA VAL A 74 -5.41 -8.52 0.45
C VAL A 74 -6.69 -8.84 1.21
N GLU A 75 -7.78 -8.92 0.48
CA GLU A 75 -9.04 -9.48 0.93
C GLU A 75 -9.27 -10.86 0.30
N PHE A 76 -9.78 -11.78 1.11
CA PHE A 76 -10.44 -13.00 0.65
C PHE A 76 -11.93 -12.93 0.98
N ASN A 77 -12.77 -13.11 -0.03
CA ASN A 77 -14.21 -13.21 0.12
C ASN A 77 -14.70 -14.60 -0.28
N ARG A 78 -15.31 -15.29 0.68
CA ARG A 78 -16.01 -16.55 0.48
C ARG A 78 -17.49 -16.33 0.77
N MET A 79 -18.29 -16.16 -0.28
CA MET A 79 -19.76 -16.04 -0.16
C MET A 79 -20.21 -14.93 0.83
N GLY A 80 -19.54 -13.79 0.82
CA GLY A 80 -19.79 -12.65 1.71
C GLY A 80 -19.01 -12.69 3.02
N GLN A 81 -18.36 -13.81 3.37
CA GLN A 81 -17.44 -13.87 4.50
C GLN A 81 -16.08 -13.34 4.07
N ARG A 82 -15.71 -12.17 4.61
CA ARG A 82 -14.48 -11.45 4.26
C ARG A 82 -13.41 -11.66 5.32
N SER A 83 -12.17 -11.83 4.87
CA SER A 83 -10.99 -11.89 5.72
C SER A 83 -9.90 -11.04 5.10
N TYR A 84 -9.23 -10.23 5.92
CA TYR A 84 -8.23 -9.30 5.45
C TYR A 84 -6.86 -9.66 6.01
N TYR A 85 -5.86 -9.53 5.15
CA TYR A 85 -4.48 -9.76 5.52
C TYR A 85 -3.61 -8.65 4.95
N LEU A 86 -2.47 -8.42 5.61
CA LEU A 86 -1.32 -7.84 4.95
C LEU A 86 -0.46 -8.99 4.45
N TRP A 87 -0.12 -8.97 3.16
CA TRP A 87 0.90 -9.81 2.58
C TRP A 87 2.26 -9.10 2.71
N ILE A 88 3.28 -9.84 3.14
CA ILE A 88 4.65 -9.34 3.27
C ILE A 88 5.57 -10.25 2.44
N GLY A 89 6.29 -9.68 1.47
CA GLY A 89 7.34 -10.37 0.71
C GLY A 89 8.73 -9.85 1.07
N MET A 90 9.63 -10.73 1.49
CA MET A 90 11.01 -10.38 1.85
C MET A 90 11.96 -10.60 0.67
N ALA A 91 12.78 -9.59 0.37
CA ALA A 91 13.79 -9.65 -0.68
C ALA A 91 15.09 -8.96 -0.24
N SER A 92 16.19 -9.22 -0.95
CA SER A 92 17.47 -8.60 -0.63
C SER A 92 18.43 -8.57 -1.81
N THR A 93 19.26 -7.53 -1.87
CA THR A 93 20.42 -7.42 -2.77
C THR A 93 21.74 -7.63 -2.04
N VAL A 94 21.70 -8.00 -0.76
CA VAL A 94 22.88 -8.31 0.05
C VAL A 94 23.44 -9.68 -0.37
N ASP A 95 24.71 -9.72 -0.80
CA ASP A 95 25.43 -10.97 -1.05
C ASP A 95 25.82 -11.65 0.28
N ARG A 96 24.86 -12.40 0.86
CA ARG A 96 25.02 -13.10 2.13
C ARG A 96 25.90 -14.36 2.05
N SER A 97 26.32 -14.77 0.85
CA SER A 97 27.27 -15.87 0.71
C SER A 97 28.60 -15.57 1.41
N ARG A 98 28.93 -14.28 1.54
CA ARG A 98 30.15 -13.79 2.19
C ARG A 98 30.03 -13.63 3.70
N THR A 99 28.82 -13.39 4.22
CA THR A 99 28.59 -13.12 5.65
C THR A 99 28.17 -14.35 6.44
N ARG A 100 27.67 -15.41 5.78
CA ARG A 100 27.07 -16.61 6.42
C ARG A 100 25.95 -16.31 7.42
N GLU A 101 25.40 -15.10 7.38
CA GLU A 101 24.30 -14.68 8.24
C GLU A 101 23.00 -14.88 7.48
N ALA A 102 22.12 -15.74 7.99
CA ALA A 102 20.77 -15.85 7.45
C ALA A 102 19.99 -14.56 7.80
N PRO A 103 19.15 -14.03 6.89
CA PRO A 103 18.23 -12.97 7.27
C PRO A 103 17.37 -13.46 8.45
N PRO A 104 17.20 -12.67 9.52
CA PRO A 104 16.30 -13.03 10.60
C PRO A 104 14.87 -13.11 10.08
N ALA A 105 14.11 -14.09 10.56
CA ALA A 105 12.71 -14.24 10.18
C ALA A 105 11.89 -13.08 10.77
N PRO A 106 11.03 -12.43 9.97
CA PRO A 106 10.06 -11.48 10.51
C PRO A 106 9.03 -12.18 11.40
N VAL A 107 8.79 -11.65 12.60
CA VAL A 107 7.72 -12.12 13.52
C VAL A 107 6.64 -11.10 13.77
N ALA A 108 6.94 -9.82 13.57
CA ALA A 108 5.98 -8.78 13.88
C ALA A 108 6.13 -7.59 12.95
N LEU A 109 5.02 -7.10 12.45
CA LEU A 109 4.97 -5.84 11.74
C LEU A 109 4.61 -4.75 12.76
N SER A 110 5.58 -3.90 13.10
CA SER A 110 5.40 -2.78 14.03
C SER A 110 5.15 -1.50 13.25
N ILE A 111 3.96 -0.92 13.35
CA ILE A 111 3.52 0.18 12.51
C ILE A 111 3.24 1.41 13.37
N LEU A 112 3.73 2.57 12.95
CA LEU A 112 3.40 3.83 13.61
C LEU A 112 2.37 4.58 12.76
N ALA A 113 1.09 4.42 13.12
CA ALA A 113 -0.01 5.09 12.44
C ALA A 113 -0.60 6.16 13.36
N ALA A 114 -0.60 7.43 12.94
CA ALA A 114 -1.11 8.55 13.72
C ALA A 114 -0.54 8.62 15.16
N GLY A 115 0.74 8.28 15.33
CA GLY A 115 1.41 8.25 16.63
C GLY A 115 1.10 7.03 17.51
N VAL A 116 0.26 6.10 17.04
CA VAL A 116 -0.09 4.87 17.75
C VAL A 116 0.78 3.71 17.22
N PRO A 117 1.59 3.07 18.07
CA PRO A 117 2.30 1.85 17.69
C PRO A 117 1.30 0.68 17.65
N LEU A 118 1.11 0.11 16.47
CA LEU A 118 0.40 -1.14 16.26
C LEU A 118 1.41 -2.25 16.01
N VAL A 119 1.30 -3.36 16.72
CA VAL A 119 2.11 -4.54 16.46
C VAL A 119 1.17 -5.66 16.04
N VAL A 120 1.40 -6.20 14.84
CA VAL A 120 0.67 -7.38 14.35
C VAL A 120 1.65 -8.53 14.15
N GLU A 121 1.25 -9.71 14.62
CA GLU A 121 2.05 -10.91 14.48
C GLU A 121 2.08 -11.36 13.01
N LEU A 122 3.22 -11.91 12.62
CA LEU A 122 3.46 -12.44 11.28
C LEU A 122 3.49 -13.96 11.34
N GLU A 123 2.71 -14.56 10.44
CA GLU A 123 2.73 -15.98 10.16
C GLU A 123 3.36 -16.20 8.79
N GLU A 124 3.98 -17.36 8.56
CA GLU A 124 4.37 -17.73 7.21
C GLU A 124 3.16 -17.73 6.29
N TRP A 125 3.33 -17.14 5.10
CA TRP A 125 2.30 -17.16 4.08
C TRP A 125 2.31 -18.54 3.42
N ASP A 126 1.34 -19.36 3.78
CA ASP A 126 0.90 -20.49 2.96
C ASP A 126 -0.60 -20.35 2.72
N ASP A 127 -0.97 -20.03 1.48
CA ASP A 127 -2.37 -19.99 1.08
C ASP A 127 -2.84 -21.33 0.53
N GLY A 128 -1.97 -22.36 0.47
CA GLY A 128 -2.25 -23.66 -0.11
C GLY A 128 -2.71 -23.61 -1.57
N ARG A 129 -2.47 -22.48 -2.26
CA ARG A 129 -2.94 -22.21 -3.63
C ARG A 129 -1.79 -21.99 -4.60
N GLY A 130 -0.60 -21.66 -4.12
CA GLY A 130 0.58 -21.44 -4.96
C GLY A 130 0.40 -20.27 -5.93
N GLN A 131 -0.51 -19.34 -5.62
CA GLN A 131 -0.78 -18.18 -6.43
C GLN A 131 0.09 -17.01 -5.99
N THR A 132 0.77 -16.38 -6.94
CA THR A 132 1.47 -15.12 -6.69
C THR A 132 0.43 -14.01 -6.48
N LEU A 133 0.39 -13.43 -5.28
CA LEU A 133 -0.50 -12.29 -4.99
C LEU A 133 0.02 -10.99 -5.60
N TYR A 134 1.31 -10.72 -5.41
CA TYR A 134 1.96 -9.50 -5.87
C TYR A 134 3.15 -9.82 -6.76
N GLN A 135 3.26 -9.10 -7.88
CA GLN A 135 4.49 -9.09 -8.67
C GLN A 135 5.45 -8.06 -8.07
N THR A 136 6.67 -8.48 -7.78
CA THR A 136 7.71 -7.64 -7.20
C THR A 136 8.85 -7.45 -8.20
N ASN A 137 9.56 -6.34 -8.07
CA ASN A 137 10.74 -6.04 -8.91
C ASN A 137 12.01 -6.80 -8.47
N LEU A 138 11.94 -7.54 -7.37
CA LEU A 138 13.01 -8.39 -6.85
C LEU A 138 12.45 -9.77 -6.51
N PRO A 139 13.24 -10.84 -6.67
CA PRO A 139 12.82 -12.18 -6.25
C PRO A 139 12.62 -12.21 -4.73
N VAL A 140 11.43 -12.64 -4.33
CA VAL A 140 11.05 -12.81 -2.93
C VAL A 140 11.55 -14.16 -2.45
N TYR A 141 12.31 -14.19 -1.36
CA TYR A 141 12.83 -15.43 -0.77
C TYR A 141 11.96 -15.99 0.36
N ALA A 142 11.10 -15.16 0.95
CA ALA A 142 10.16 -15.57 1.99
C ALA A 142 8.90 -14.69 1.98
N THR A 143 7.75 -15.27 2.30
CA THR A 143 6.47 -14.59 2.34
C THR A 143 5.78 -14.81 3.67
N TYR A 144 5.12 -13.77 4.17
CA TYR A 144 4.43 -13.75 5.46
C TYR A 144 3.05 -13.10 5.33
N ARG A 145 2.23 -13.31 6.34
CA ARG A 145 0.91 -12.70 6.48
C ARG A 145 0.71 -12.12 7.86
N ALA A 146 0.01 -11.00 7.94
CA ALA A 146 -0.61 -10.53 9.17
C ALA A 146 -2.14 -10.55 9.00
N ALA A 147 -2.87 -11.25 9.86
CA ALA A 147 -4.32 -11.10 9.90
C ALA A 147 -4.68 -9.72 10.47
N VAL A 148 -5.51 -8.96 9.75
CA VAL A 148 -5.89 -7.59 10.13
C VAL A 148 -7.38 -7.36 9.91
N SER A 149 -7.92 -6.29 10.50
CA SER A 149 -9.25 -5.80 10.15
C SER A 149 -9.18 -4.77 9.04
N LEU A 150 -10.31 -4.51 8.37
CA LEU A 150 -10.43 -3.41 7.42
C LEU A 150 -10.10 -2.06 8.05
N ASP A 151 -10.48 -1.84 9.31
CA ASP A 151 -10.18 -0.60 10.02
C ASP A 151 -8.69 -0.42 10.23
N ILE A 152 -7.95 -1.51 10.47
CA ILE A 152 -6.49 -1.48 10.47
C ILE A 152 -5.98 -1.11 9.08
N ILE A 153 -6.46 -1.71 7.99
CA ILE A 153 -6.03 -1.32 6.64
C ILE A 153 -6.24 0.18 6.37
N LYS A 154 -7.40 0.73 6.75
CA LYS A 154 -7.70 2.17 6.63
C LYS A 154 -6.78 3.03 7.49
N LEU A 155 -6.51 2.61 8.72
CA LEU A 155 -5.57 3.29 9.61
C LEU A 155 -4.17 3.33 9.00
N LEU A 156 -3.71 2.22 8.45
CA LEU A 156 -2.38 2.07 7.84
C LEU A 156 -2.23 2.84 6.54
N ALA A 157 -3.31 2.96 5.77
CA ALA A 157 -3.32 3.76 4.57
C ALA A 157 -3.07 5.26 4.86
N ASN A 158 -3.35 5.70 6.09
CA ASN A 158 -3.12 7.07 6.56
C ASN A 158 -1.92 7.17 7.51
N ALA A 159 -1.11 6.12 7.63
CA ALA A 159 0.07 6.14 8.51
C ALA A 159 1.19 6.98 7.89
N ASP A 160 1.82 7.83 8.71
CA ASP A 160 2.97 8.63 8.30
C ASP A 160 4.22 7.76 8.07
N THR A 161 4.33 6.62 8.75
CA THR A 161 5.49 5.73 8.63
C THR A 161 5.12 4.26 8.86
N LEU A 162 5.51 3.41 7.92
CA LEU A 162 5.45 1.96 8.06
C LEU A 162 6.84 1.41 8.44
N ARG A 163 6.89 0.48 9.40
CA ARG A 163 8.11 -0.23 9.83
C ARG A 163 7.80 -1.72 9.99
N ILE A 164 8.82 -2.58 9.91
CA ILE A 164 8.71 -4.02 10.17
C ILE A 164 9.72 -4.40 11.24
N GLY A 165 9.36 -5.26 12.19
CA GLY A 165 10.26 -5.85 13.18
C GLY A 165 10.57 -7.32 12.87
N LEU A 166 11.76 -7.79 13.25
CA LEU A 166 12.24 -9.17 13.00
C LEU A 166 12.58 -9.91 14.29
N GLU A 167 12.46 -11.23 14.30
CA GLU A 167 12.75 -12.10 15.45
C GLU A 167 14.25 -12.32 15.61
N GLY A 168 14.72 -12.41 16.85
CA GLY A 168 16.11 -12.77 17.15
C GLY A 168 17.14 -11.70 16.80
N ALA A 169 16.73 -10.56 16.24
CA ALA A 169 17.61 -9.43 16.04
C ALA A 169 17.76 -8.67 17.37
N ALA A 170 18.98 -8.65 17.93
CA ALA A 170 19.32 -7.83 19.10
C ALA A 170 19.06 -6.32 18.83
N GLU A 171 19.02 -5.93 17.56
CA GLU A 171 18.64 -4.61 17.07
C GLU A 171 17.38 -4.72 16.21
N SER A 172 16.39 -3.85 16.45
CA SER A 172 15.22 -3.76 15.59
C SER A 172 15.64 -3.31 14.18
N TRP A 173 15.51 -4.18 13.18
CA TRP A 173 15.78 -3.81 11.79
C TRP A 173 14.69 -2.85 11.32
N HIS A 174 15.03 -1.60 11.06
CA HIS A 174 14.06 -0.60 10.63
C HIS A 174 14.04 -0.53 9.11
N TYR A 175 12.89 -0.86 8.53
CA TYR A 175 12.58 -0.59 7.13
C TYR A 175 11.80 0.72 7.05
N SER A 176 12.10 1.54 6.06
CA SER A 176 11.38 2.78 5.74
C SER A 176 10.84 2.72 4.32
N THR A 177 9.77 3.46 4.05
CA THR A 177 9.18 3.54 2.70
C THR A 177 10.22 3.99 1.68
N TRP A 178 10.41 3.17 0.65
CA TRP A 178 11.32 3.41 -0.46
C TRP A 178 10.57 3.86 -1.72
N SER A 179 9.48 3.17 -2.06
CA SER A 179 8.63 3.50 -3.20
C SER A 179 7.20 3.03 -2.99
N GLY A 180 6.27 3.67 -3.70
CA GLY A 180 4.83 3.47 -3.48
C GLY A 180 4.30 4.28 -2.30
N THR A 181 3.00 4.22 -2.08
CA THR A 181 2.35 4.90 -0.94
C THR A 181 1.29 4.00 -0.34
N SER A 182 1.26 3.90 0.99
CA SER A 182 0.20 3.18 1.69
C SER A 182 -1.16 3.83 1.50
N GLN A 183 -1.22 5.10 1.09
CA GLN A 183 -2.49 5.77 0.77
C GLN A 183 -3.27 5.05 -0.34
N GLU A 184 -2.59 4.35 -1.26
CA GLU A 184 -3.25 3.52 -2.27
C GLU A 184 -4.04 2.35 -1.66
N TRP A 185 -3.81 1.99 -0.38
CA TRP A 185 -4.55 0.93 0.31
C TRP A 185 -5.99 1.34 0.63
N LEU A 186 -6.30 2.64 0.62
CA LEU A 186 -7.69 3.12 0.71
C LEU A 186 -8.56 2.61 -0.44
N ALA A 187 -7.96 2.26 -1.58
CA ALA A 187 -8.64 1.62 -2.69
C ALA A 187 -9.46 0.40 -2.29
N LEU A 188 -8.88 -0.46 -1.44
CA LEU A 188 -9.50 -1.69 -1.00
C LEU A 188 -10.71 -1.36 -0.09
N ALA A 189 -10.54 -0.36 0.77
CA ALA A 189 -11.61 0.13 1.63
C ALA A 189 -12.74 0.84 0.86
N ASP A 190 -12.39 1.64 -0.14
CA ASP A 190 -13.34 2.32 -1.00
C ASP A 190 -14.10 1.33 -1.87
N TRP A 191 -13.41 0.32 -2.43
CA TRP A 191 -14.05 -0.76 -3.19
C TRP A 191 -15.13 -1.46 -2.36
N GLU A 192 -14.86 -1.75 -1.09
CA GLU A 192 -15.86 -2.38 -0.22
C GLU A 192 -17.11 -1.50 -0.03
N SER A 193 -16.96 -0.18 0.00
CA SER A 193 -18.10 0.74 0.06
C SER A 193 -18.97 0.71 -1.22
N THR A 194 -18.39 0.29 -2.35
CA THR A 194 -19.10 0.22 -3.63
C THR A 194 -19.91 -1.05 -3.84
N LEU A 195 -19.83 -2.01 -2.92
CA LEU A 195 -20.53 -3.29 -3.04
C LEU A 195 -22.04 -3.14 -2.82
N PRO A 196 -22.88 -3.89 -3.55
CA PRO A 196 -24.33 -3.77 -3.47
C PRO A 196 -24.87 -3.89 -2.04
N GLU A 197 -24.35 -4.82 -1.24
CA GLU A 197 -24.75 -5.02 0.16
C GLU A 197 -24.48 -3.81 1.07
N ASN A 198 -23.49 -2.97 0.73
CA ASN A 198 -23.05 -1.83 1.54
C ASN A 198 -23.58 -0.48 1.03
N ARG A 199 -24.06 -0.41 -0.22
CA ARG A 199 -24.57 0.84 -0.82
C ARG A 199 -25.76 1.43 -0.08
N GLU A 200 -26.68 0.61 0.43
CA GLU A 200 -27.89 1.08 1.13
C GLU A 200 -27.60 1.68 2.52
N ALA A 201 -26.49 1.28 3.15
CA ALA A 201 -26.03 1.85 4.41
C ALA A 201 -25.32 3.20 4.18
N TYR A 202 -24.62 3.34 3.04
CA TYR A 202 -23.85 4.53 2.70
C TYR A 202 -24.73 5.70 2.20
N THR A 203 -25.78 5.43 1.42
CA THR A 203 -26.74 6.46 0.98
C THR A 203 -27.58 7.04 2.12
N ARG A 204 -27.71 6.36 3.25
CA ARG A 204 -28.43 6.86 4.43
C ARG A 204 -27.61 7.75 5.38
N ARG A 205 -26.29 7.85 5.19
CA ARG A 205 -25.39 8.67 6.03
C ARG A 205 -24.95 9.98 5.38
N ARG A 206 -25.44 10.31 4.18
CA ARG A 206 -25.22 11.61 3.53
C ARG A 206 -26.45 12.50 3.62
#